data_AF-A0A8E8EZ89-F1
#
_entry.id   AF-A0A8E8EZ89-F1
#
_cell.length_a   1.000
_cell.length_b   1.000
_cell.length_c   1.000
_cell.angle_alpha   90.00
_cell.angle_beta   90.00
_cell.angle_gamma   90.00
#
_symmetry.space_group_name_H-M   'P 1'
#
loop_
_entity.id
_entity.type
_entity.pdbx_description
1 polymer ?
#
loop_
_entity_poly.entity_id
_entity_poly.type
_entity_poly.pdbx_seq_one_letter_code
_entity_poly.pdbx_strand_id
1 'polypeptide(L)'
;MSSHPRRAVLATLASVGLAGCTSSDDSDPPSEDELPDQCPTSANLDVTWPRDIYTRSIKGFVTGYESVAEFVKTYEEAYLVERNTDHRFESYSFSAELDQTPDKLADGFHVTVRSAGAGHLDGYLTIQASEVDSDGIPDAEQNMRIDESVVPDDPEYISIDEVEDQILQSVLQLAADSGYKGYRAAHTTQYEELIEELPPNASLNDRQIGVYINVDGTPVLLTIDENGAAAKDFGQIFAQYYVTEYVIRRTGEKDKSPQDGRVVECRPPR
;
A
#
# COMPACT_ATOMS: atom_id res chain seq x y z
N MET A 1 -14.57 -40.53 14.46
CA MET A 1 -15.94 -40.95 14.05
C MET A 1 -16.93 -40.39 15.06
N SER A 2 -18.15 -40.13 14.59
CA SER A 2 -19.35 -39.77 15.34
C SER A 2 -19.61 -38.26 15.53
N SER A 3 -20.25 -37.76 14.47
CA SER A 3 -21.22 -36.67 14.39
C SER A 3 -22.35 -36.71 15.42
N HIS A 4 -22.71 -35.53 15.95
CA HIS A 4 -24.07 -34.93 16.14
C HIS A 4 -25.12 -35.70 17.00
N PRO A 5 -26.05 -35.04 17.74
CA PRO A 5 -26.81 -33.86 17.29
C PRO A 5 -27.24 -32.81 18.35
N ARG A 6 -27.72 -31.68 17.81
CA ARG A 6 -28.48 -30.60 18.47
C ARG A 6 -29.74 -31.14 19.16
N ARG A 7 -30.10 -30.56 20.30
CA ARG A 7 -31.44 -30.67 20.89
C ARG A 7 -31.99 -29.29 21.18
N ALA A 8 -32.97 -28.88 20.38
CA ALA A 8 -33.87 -27.78 20.66
C ALA A 8 -34.93 -28.23 21.67
N VAL A 9 -35.27 -27.39 22.64
CA VAL A 9 -36.47 -27.55 23.48
C VAL A 9 -37.30 -26.28 23.35
N LEU A 10 -38.57 -26.52 23.01
CA LEU A 10 -39.62 -25.54 22.74
C LEU A 10 -40.26 -25.02 24.04
N ALA A 11 -40.79 -23.80 23.88
CA ALA A 11 -41.54 -22.95 24.79
C ALA A 11 -42.54 -23.61 25.75
N THR A 12 -42.72 -22.94 26.90
CA THR A 12 -44.01 -22.89 27.62
C THR A 12 -44.41 -21.43 27.81
N LEU A 13 -45.44 -21.03 27.05
CA LEU A 13 -46.28 -19.86 27.32
C LEU A 13 -47.18 -20.17 28.50
N ALA A 14 -47.06 -19.40 29.58
CA ALA A 14 -48.08 -19.33 30.62
C ALA A 14 -48.39 -17.85 30.87
N SER A 15 -49.43 -17.38 30.19
CA SER A 15 -50.08 -16.11 30.43
C SER A 15 -51.04 -16.26 31.61
N VAL A 16 -50.80 -15.51 32.69
CA VAL A 16 -51.80 -15.19 33.70
C VAL A 16 -51.89 -13.67 33.78
N GLY A 17 -53.01 -13.13 33.31
CA GLY A 17 -53.37 -11.74 33.52
C GLY A 17 -54.07 -11.56 34.86
N LEU A 18 -53.54 -10.67 35.70
CA LEU A 18 -54.27 -10.02 36.78
C LEU A 18 -53.94 -8.52 36.72
N ALA A 19 -55.00 -7.72 36.70
CA ALA A 19 -54.97 -6.26 36.59
C ALA A 19 -54.48 -5.59 37.89
N GLY A 20 -53.68 -4.53 37.75
CA GLY A 20 -53.28 -3.63 38.84
C GLY A 20 -52.42 -2.48 38.29
N CYS A 21 -52.72 -1.25 38.70
CA CYS A 21 -52.33 0.00 38.06
C CYS A 21 -50.83 0.35 38.06
N THR A 22 -50.38 0.89 36.91
CA THR A 22 -49.34 1.93 36.70
C THR A 22 -48.00 1.83 37.46
N SER A 23 -46.99 1.32 36.77
CA SER A 23 -45.65 1.93 36.73
C SER A 23 -45.09 1.70 35.33
N SER A 24 -44.55 2.76 34.71
CA SER A 24 -43.70 2.62 33.53
C SER A 24 -42.61 1.62 33.87
N ASP A 25 -42.57 0.49 33.18
CA ASP A 25 -41.34 -0.30 33.09
C ASP A 25 -40.40 0.52 32.21
N ASP A 26 -39.59 1.34 32.87
CA ASP A 26 -38.25 1.68 32.42
C ASP A 26 -37.53 0.35 32.17
N SER A 27 -37.62 -0.15 30.94
CA SER A 27 -36.59 -1.03 30.43
C SER A 27 -35.39 -0.13 30.18
N ASP A 28 -34.58 0.04 31.22
CA ASP A 28 -33.28 0.69 31.09
C ASP A 28 -32.57 0.10 29.87
N PRO A 29 -31.99 0.93 28.98
CA PRO A 29 -31.12 0.43 27.93
C PRO A 29 -29.99 -0.41 28.57
N PRO A 30 -29.47 -1.43 27.88
CA PRO A 30 -28.36 -2.23 28.40
C PRO A 30 -27.25 -1.31 28.90
N SER A 31 -26.79 -1.55 30.14
CA SER A 31 -25.83 -0.70 30.84
C SER A 31 -24.58 -0.44 30.02
N GLU A 32 -24.16 0.82 29.98
CA GLU A 32 -23.19 1.47 29.08
C GLU A 32 -21.73 0.96 29.14
N ASP A 33 -21.43 -0.20 29.74
CA ASP A 33 -20.06 -0.64 30.08
C ASP A 33 -19.76 -2.13 29.82
N GLU A 34 -20.66 -2.90 29.20
CA GLU A 34 -20.37 -4.31 28.92
C GLU A 34 -19.46 -4.43 27.69
N LEU A 35 -18.14 -4.43 27.95
CA LEU A 35 -17.14 -4.78 26.94
C LEU A 35 -17.55 -6.12 26.30
N PRO A 36 -17.49 -6.25 24.97
CA PRO A 36 -17.77 -7.53 24.33
C PRO A 36 -16.85 -8.61 24.91
N ASP A 37 -17.41 -9.80 25.18
CA ASP A 37 -16.75 -10.97 25.80
C ASP A 37 -15.37 -11.31 25.19
N GLN A 38 -15.15 -10.90 23.93
CA GLN A 38 -13.88 -11.01 23.22
C GLN A 38 -13.50 -9.65 22.65
N CYS A 39 -12.84 -8.86 23.48
CA CYS A 39 -11.97 -7.81 23.01
C CYS A 39 -10.84 -8.42 22.18
N PRO A 40 -10.73 -8.15 20.87
CA PRO A 40 -9.54 -8.57 20.14
C PRO A 40 -8.31 -8.00 20.87
N THR A 41 -7.21 -8.76 20.95
CA THR A 41 -5.91 -8.14 21.21
C THR A 41 -5.82 -6.97 20.27
N SER A 42 -5.67 -5.76 20.81
CA SER A 42 -5.65 -4.53 20.03
C SER A 42 -4.86 -4.78 18.75
N ALA A 43 -5.33 -4.27 17.62
CA ALA A 43 -4.56 -4.39 16.39
C ALA A 43 -3.18 -3.68 16.53
N ASN A 44 -2.95 -2.99 17.66
CA ASN A 44 -1.71 -2.35 18.08
C ASN A 44 -1.13 -1.48 16.96
N LEU A 45 -2.04 -0.81 16.25
CA LEU A 45 -1.74 0.00 15.07
C LEU A 45 -1.02 1.32 15.41
N ASP A 46 -0.56 1.49 16.65
CA ASP A 46 0.07 2.70 17.21
C ASP A 46 -0.74 4.00 16.96
N VAL A 47 -2.05 3.88 16.79
CA VAL A 47 -2.95 5.03 16.59
C VAL A 47 -3.51 5.48 17.94
N THR A 48 -3.28 6.75 18.27
CA THR A 48 -3.76 7.32 19.53
C THR A 48 -5.28 7.48 19.51
N TRP A 49 -5.97 6.77 20.40
CA TRP A 49 -7.42 6.87 20.56
C TRP A 49 -7.82 8.26 21.08
N PRO A 50 -8.81 8.94 20.47
CA PRO A 50 -9.33 10.21 20.98
C PRO A 50 -9.84 10.08 22.42
N ARG A 51 -9.56 11.11 23.22
CA ARG A 51 -10.08 11.26 24.59
C ARG A 51 -11.18 12.31 24.61
N ASP A 52 -12.03 12.26 25.64
CA ASP A 52 -13.01 13.31 25.94
C ASP A 52 -14.02 13.59 24.80
N ILE A 53 -14.33 12.57 24.00
CA ILE A 53 -15.26 12.65 22.85
C ILE A 53 -16.72 12.97 23.27
N TYR A 54 -17.00 13.03 24.57
CA TYR A 54 -18.30 13.34 25.18
C TYR A 54 -18.37 14.70 25.88
N THR A 55 -17.44 15.62 25.60
CA THR A 55 -17.51 16.96 26.20
C THR A 55 -18.79 17.69 25.76
N ARG A 56 -19.77 17.81 26.67
CA ARG A 56 -21.13 18.36 26.44
C ARG A 56 -21.21 19.85 26.06
N SER A 57 -20.09 20.51 25.79
CA SER A 57 -20.07 21.90 25.33
C SER A 57 -20.00 21.96 23.81
N ILE A 58 -20.55 23.01 23.18
CA ILE A 58 -20.46 23.18 21.70
C ILE A 58 -19.01 23.16 21.22
N LYS A 59 -18.09 23.77 22.00
CA LYS A 59 -16.66 23.72 21.71
C LYS A 59 -16.09 22.29 21.84
N GLY A 60 -16.51 21.56 22.86
CA GLY A 60 -16.16 20.14 23.05
C GLY A 60 -16.74 19.21 21.98
N PHE A 61 -17.92 19.54 21.45
CA PHE A 61 -18.53 18.83 20.33
C PHE A 61 -17.72 18.99 19.04
N VAL A 62 -17.30 20.20 18.68
CA VAL A 62 -16.44 20.45 17.52
C VAL A 62 -15.08 19.76 17.69
N THR A 63 -14.48 19.87 18.88
CA THR A 63 -13.21 19.19 19.17
C THR A 63 -13.34 17.67 19.13
N GLY A 64 -14.43 17.11 19.65
CA GLY A 64 -14.71 15.67 19.61
C GLY A 64 -14.96 15.16 18.19
N TYR A 65 -15.66 15.93 17.37
CA TYR A 65 -15.86 15.66 15.94
C TYR A 65 -14.53 15.59 15.17
N GLU A 66 -13.70 16.63 15.29
CA GLU A 66 -12.40 16.69 14.59
C GLU A 66 -11.47 15.56 15.05
N SER A 67 -11.44 15.29 16.36
CA SER A 67 -10.63 14.22 16.94
C SER A 67 -11.06 12.83 16.47
N VAL A 68 -12.37 12.58 16.35
CA VAL A 68 -12.89 11.28 15.87
C VAL A 68 -12.68 11.13 14.36
N ALA A 69 -12.86 12.19 13.59
CA ALA A 69 -12.59 12.20 12.16
C ALA A 69 -11.13 11.89 11.84
N GLU A 70 -10.19 12.59 12.48
CA GLU A 70 -8.75 12.37 12.32
C GLU A 70 -8.37 10.96 12.75
N PHE A 71 -8.86 10.52 13.91
CA PHE A 71 -8.65 9.17 14.41
C PHE A 71 -9.07 8.09 13.41
N VAL A 72 -10.30 8.14 12.89
CA VAL A 72 -10.81 7.08 11.99
C VAL A 72 -10.01 7.04 10.69
N LYS A 73 -9.58 8.19 10.16
CA LYS A 73 -8.71 8.22 8.97
C LYS A 73 -7.40 7.49 9.24
N THR A 74 -6.66 7.91 10.27
CA THR A 74 -5.36 7.31 10.60
C THR A 74 -5.51 5.84 10.97
N TYR A 75 -6.58 5.46 11.66
CA TYR A 75 -6.86 4.07 11.99
C TYR A 75 -7.15 3.23 10.74
N GLU A 76 -7.95 3.71 9.78
CA GLU A 76 -8.23 2.98 8.54
C GLU A 76 -6.97 2.84 7.67
N GLU A 77 -6.13 3.87 7.57
CA GLU A 77 -4.84 3.79 6.86
C GLU A 77 -3.95 2.69 7.47
N ALA A 78 -3.76 2.69 8.79
CA ALA A 78 -2.96 1.68 9.48
C ALA A 78 -3.59 0.28 9.39
N TYR A 79 -4.92 0.18 9.51
CA TYR A 79 -5.66 -1.08 9.37
C TYR A 79 -5.49 -1.68 7.97
N LEU A 80 -5.50 -0.86 6.92
CA LEU A 80 -5.31 -1.30 5.54
C LEU A 80 -3.87 -1.72 5.26
N VAL A 81 -2.87 -1.04 5.83
CA VAL A 81 -1.46 -1.47 5.76
C VAL A 81 -1.31 -2.86 6.38
N GLU A 82 -1.73 -3.04 7.64
CA GLU A 82 -1.62 -4.32 8.34
C GLU A 82 -2.34 -5.45 7.59
N ARG A 83 -3.54 -5.18 7.08
CA ARG A 83 -4.36 -6.19 6.38
C ARG A 83 -3.82 -6.58 5.01
N ASN A 84 -3.19 -5.64 4.30
CA ASN A 84 -2.72 -5.86 2.94
C ASN A 84 -1.21 -6.11 2.85
N THR A 85 -0.51 -6.12 3.99
CA THR A 85 0.92 -6.45 4.04
C THR A 85 1.14 -7.86 3.49
N ASP A 86 1.79 -7.89 2.34
CA ASP A 86 2.28 -9.05 1.61
C ASP A 86 3.78 -8.85 1.37
N HIS A 87 4.59 -9.87 1.63
CA HIS A 87 6.05 -9.85 1.51
C HIS A 87 6.56 -9.56 0.09
N ARG A 88 5.67 -9.59 -0.91
CA ARG A 88 5.99 -9.25 -2.30
C ARG A 88 6.13 -7.75 -2.56
N PHE A 89 5.70 -6.88 -1.65
CA PHE A 89 5.85 -5.43 -1.78
C PHE A 89 6.68 -4.92 -0.61
N GLU A 90 7.53 -3.93 -0.89
CA GLU A 90 8.43 -3.36 0.11
C GLU A 90 7.75 -2.28 0.94
N SER A 91 6.80 -1.56 0.35
CA SER A 91 6.01 -0.56 1.06
C SER A 91 4.56 -0.52 0.59
N TYR A 92 3.70 0.04 1.45
CA TYR A 92 2.28 0.28 1.16
C TYR A 92 1.96 1.72 1.50
N SER A 93 1.20 2.38 0.64
CA SER A 93 0.65 3.71 0.89
C SER A 93 -0.85 3.61 0.78
N PHE A 94 -1.55 3.96 1.87
CA PHE A 94 -2.99 4.11 1.88
C PHE A 94 -3.32 5.52 2.33
N SER A 95 -4.35 6.11 1.72
CA SER A 95 -4.97 7.34 2.18
C SER A 95 -6.41 7.07 2.53
N ALA A 96 -6.91 7.72 3.58
CA ALA A 96 -8.32 7.69 3.97
C ALA A 96 -8.91 9.09 4.02
N GLU A 97 -10.10 9.24 3.48
CA GLU A 97 -10.89 10.46 3.49
C GLU A 97 -12.27 10.17 4.04
N LEU A 98 -12.85 11.17 4.71
CA LEU A 98 -14.25 11.10 5.11
C LEU A 98 -15.13 11.10 3.85
N ASP A 99 -16.01 10.12 3.74
CA ASP A 99 -17.06 10.13 2.72
C ASP A 99 -18.15 11.14 3.08
N GLN A 100 -18.40 11.28 4.39
CA GLN A 100 -19.46 12.09 4.98
C GLN A 100 -18.99 12.67 6.32
N THR A 101 -19.61 13.77 6.73
CA THR A 101 -19.46 14.32 8.07
C THR A 101 -19.85 13.26 9.12
N PRO A 102 -18.99 12.95 10.11
CA PRO A 102 -19.36 12.13 11.25
C PRO A 102 -20.70 12.48 11.88
N ASP A 103 -21.57 11.49 12.03
CA ASP A 103 -22.86 11.63 12.70
C ASP A 103 -22.71 11.33 14.19
N LYS A 104 -23.14 12.25 15.04
CA LYS A 104 -23.20 11.99 16.48
C LYS A 104 -24.40 11.10 16.80
N LEU A 105 -24.13 9.99 17.47
CA LEU A 105 -25.15 9.11 18.05
C LEU A 105 -25.21 9.30 19.56
N ALA A 106 -26.20 8.69 20.21
CA ALA A 106 -26.42 8.82 21.67
C ALA A 106 -25.15 8.49 22.48
N ASP A 107 -24.46 7.44 22.07
CA ASP A 107 -23.37 6.75 22.77
C ASP A 107 -22.13 6.57 21.89
N GLY A 108 -21.99 7.38 20.83
CA GLY A 108 -20.85 7.27 19.92
C GLY A 108 -20.89 8.22 18.74
N PHE A 109 -20.11 7.88 17.72
CA PHE A 109 -20.08 8.52 16.43
C PHE A 109 -20.15 7.46 15.34
N HIS A 110 -20.91 7.74 14.29
CA HIS A 110 -20.85 7.03 13.03
C HIS A 110 -19.95 7.80 12.06
N VAL A 111 -18.92 7.15 11.53
CA VAL A 111 -17.99 7.74 10.58
C VAL A 111 -17.92 6.86 9.33
N THR A 112 -18.03 7.48 8.16
CA THR A 112 -17.90 6.80 6.87
C THR A 112 -16.64 7.30 6.19
N VAL A 113 -15.80 6.37 5.72
CA VAL A 113 -14.55 6.68 5.01
C VAL A 113 -14.47 5.98 3.66
N ARG A 114 -13.80 6.66 2.74
CA ARG A 114 -13.26 6.06 1.52
C ARG A 114 -11.76 6.06 1.60
N SER A 115 -11.16 4.98 1.14
CA SER A 115 -9.73 4.82 1.10
C SER A 115 -9.27 4.36 -0.27
N ALA A 116 -8.05 4.71 -0.62
CA ALA A 116 -7.36 4.17 -1.77
C ALA A 116 -5.92 3.87 -1.36
N GLY A 117 -5.25 3.00 -2.09
CA GLY A 117 -3.85 2.74 -1.81
C GLY A 117 -3.17 1.89 -2.85
N ALA A 118 -1.85 1.86 -2.73
CA ALA A 118 -0.99 1.08 -3.59
C ALA A 118 0.08 0.35 -2.77
N GLY A 119 0.44 -0.85 -3.23
CA GLY A 119 1.63 -1.56 -2.78
C GLY A 119 2.76 -1.28 -3.77
N HIS A 120 3.92 -0.88 -3.28
CA HIS A 120 5.08 -0.50 -4.07
C HIS A 120 6.22 -1.51 -3.91
N LEU A 121 6.86 -1.81 -5.04
CA LEU A 121 8.16 -2.45 -5.13
C LEU A 121 9.15 -1.37 -5.54
N ASP A 122 10.29 -1.24 -4.85
CA ASP A 122 11.32 -0.30 -5.28
C ASP A 122 11.74 -0.67 -6.72
N GLY A 123 11.73 0.35 -7.56
CA GLY A 123 12.39 0.28 -8.85
C GLY A 123 13.89 0.05 -8.63
N TYR A 124 14.48 -0.72 -9.52
CA TYR A 124 15.92 -0.86 -9.65
C TYR A 124 16.29 -0.80 -11.12
N LEU A 125 17.50 -0.36 -11.40
CA LEU A 125 18.03 -0.36 -12.75
C LEU A 125 18.84 -1.63 -12.95
N THR A 126 18.61 -2.30 -14.07
CA THR A 126 19.52 -3.32 -14.57
C THR A 126 20.40 -2.67 -15.61
N ILE A 127 21.67 -2.50 -15.26
CA ILE A 127 22.70 -1.98 -16.15
C ILE A 127 23.41 -3.18 -16.76
N GLN A 128 23.47 -3.24 -18.08
CA GLN A 128 24.11 -4.33 -18.80
C GLN A 128 25.06 -3.77 -19.83
N ALA A 129 26.27 -4.29 -19.89
CA ALA A 129 27.24 -3.97 -20.92
C ALA A 129 27.64 -5.25 -21.63
N SER A 130 27.66 -5.22 -22.97
CA SER A 130 28.00 -6.36 -23.81
C SER A 130 28.96 -5.91 -24.91
N GLU A 131 30.03 -6.65 -25.13
CA GLU A 131 30.84 -6.50 -26.34
C GLU A 131 29.96 -6.73 -27.58
N VAL A 132 30.12 -5.91 -28.60
CA VAL A 132 29.35 -6.01 -29.84
C VAL A 132 30.24 -6.37 -31.03
N ASP A 133 29.64 -6.97 -32.04
CA ASP A 133 30.33 -7.27 -33.30
C ASP A 133 30.44 -6.04 -34.21
N SER A 134 30.91 -6.24 -35.45
CA SER A 134 31.07 -5.17 -36.43
C SER A 134 29.76 -4.52 -36.86
N ASP A 135 28.64 -5.19 -36.63
CA ASP A 135 27.31 -4.70 -36.97
C ASP A 135 26.67 -4.00 -35.76
N GLY A 136 27.40 -3.86 -34.65
CA GLY A 136 26.91 -3.23 -33.42
C GLY A 136 25.99 -4.13 -32.60
N ILE A 137 25.97 -5.43 -32.88
CA ILE A 137 25.04 -6.37 -32.25
C ILE A 137 25.78 -7.22 -31.20
N PRO A 138 25.27 -7.32 -29.96
CA PRO A 138 25.82 -8.22 -28.96
C PRO A 138 25.50 -9.69 -29.27
N ASP A 139 26.37 -10.61 -28.87
CA ASP A 139 26.15 -12.04 -29.07
C ASP A 139 24.89 -12.52 -28.33
N ALA A 140 24.02 -13.25 -29.03
CA ALA A 140 22.72 -13.72 -28.55
C ALA A 140 22.79 -14.64 -27.31
N GLU A 141 23.96 -15.24 -27.02
CA GLU A 141 24.18 -16.04 -25.82
C GLU A 141 24.28 -15.19 -24.53
N GLN A 142 24.47 -13.88 -24.64
CA GLN A 142 24.75 -12.99 -23.50
C GLN A 142 23.51 -12.40 -22.80
N ASN A 143 22.33 -12.98 -23.03
CA ASN A 143 21.03 -12.56 -22.48
C ASN A 143 20.55 -11.13 -22.87
N MET A 144 21.27 -10.44 -23.74
CA MET A 144 20.86 -9.17 -24.33
C MET A 144 20.36 -9.43 -25.75
N ARG A 145 19.04 -9.33 -25.97
CA ARG A 145 18.45 -9.44 -27.31
C ARG A 145 18.11 -8.05 -27.80
N ILE A 146 18.90 -7.55 -28.75
CA ILE A 146 18.64 -6.30 -29.45
C ILE A 146 17.94 -6.62 -30.77
N ASP A 147 16.89 -5.86 -31.10
CA ASP A 147 16.30 -5.90 -32.43
C ASP A 147 17.25 -5.17 -33.39
N GLU A 148 17.76 -5.85 -34.41
CA GLU A 148 18.70 -5.27 -35.38
C GLU A 148 18.13 -4.00 -36.05
N SER A 149 16.81 -3.87 -36.14
CA SER A 149 16.16 -2.68 -36.71
C SER A 149 16.31 -1.42 -35.86
N VAL A 150 16.69 -1.54 -34.58
CA VAL A 150 16.95 -0.40 -33.69
C VAL A 150 18.43 -0.05 -33.61
N VAL A 151 19.31 -0.81 -34.26
CA VAL A 151 20.73 -0.47 -34.33
C VAL A 151 20.94 0.64 -35.37
N PRO A 152 21.68 1.72 -35.05
CA PRO A 152 22.06 2.72 -36.06
C PRO A 152 22.91 2.12 -37.18
N ASP A 153 22.72 2.60 -38.41
CA ASP A 153 23.51 2.15 -39.57
C ASP A 153 25.01 2.47 -39.43
N ASP A 154 25.36 3.50 -38.66
CA ASP A 154 26.73 3.94 -38.37
C ASP A 154 26.80 4.44 -36.91
N PRO A 155 26.91 3.52 -35.92
CA PRO A 155 26.88 3.88 -34.52
C PRO A 155 28.12 4.68 -34.13
N GLU A 156 27.90 5.82 -33.47
CA GLU A 156 28.99 6.61 -32.89
C GLU A 156 29.41 6.00 -31.55
N TYR A 157 30.69 5.68 -31.41
CA TYR A 157 31.24 5.12 -30.17
C TYR A 157 31.87 6.21 -29.32
N ILE A 158 31.30 6.45 -28.14
CA ILE A 158 31.80 7.43 -27.17
C ILE A 158 33.01 6.84 -26.45
N SER A 159 34.03 7.65 -26.14
CA SER A 159 35.16 7.16 -25.35
C SER A 159 34.73 6.83 -23.91
N ILE A 160 35.24 5.73 -23.33
CA ILE A 160 35.05 5.43 -21.90
C ILE A 160 35.52 6.58 -20.98
N ASP A 161 36.47 7.41 -21.43
CA ASP A 161 36.94 8.58 -20.69
C ASP A 161 35.87 9.66 -20.49
N GLU A 162 34.79 9.65 -21.30
CA GLU A 162 33.66 10.58 -21.16
C GLU A 162 32.64 10.10 -20.13
N VAL A 163 32.73 8.84 -19.68
CA VAL A 163 31.84 8.28 -18.66
C VAL A 163 32.39 8.63 -17.28
N GLU A 164 31.79 9.60 -16.58
CA GLU A 164 32.28 10.03 -15.26
C GLU A 164 32.00 9.04 -14.12
N ASP A 165 30.98 8.19 -14.27
CA ASP A 165 30.56 7.23 -13.24
C ASP A 165 31.54 6.04 -13.16
N GLN A 166 32.21 5.90 -12.01
CA GLN A 166 33.20 4.84 -11.77
C GLN A 166 32.61 3.42 -11.78
N ILE A 167 31.33 3.27 -11.42
CA ILE A 167 30.63 1.99 -11.47
C ILE A 167 30.37 1.62 -12.93
N LEU A 168 29.89 2.56 -13.75
CA LEU A 168 29.72 2.34 -15.19
C LEU A 168 31.03 2.04 -15.88
N GLN A 169 32.09 2.81 -15.61
CA GLN A 169 33.42 2.52 -16.14
C GLN A 169 33.86 1.09 -15.77
N SER A 170 33.63 0.67 -14.53
CA SER A 170 33.95 -0.69 -14.09
C SER A 170 33.12 -1.76 -14.81
N VAL A 171 31.82 -1.51 -15.04
CA VAL A 171 30.93 -2.42 -15.76
C VAL A 171 31.36 -2.55 -17.23
N LEU A 172 31.63 -1.42 -17.89
CA LEU A 172 32.11 -1.34 -19.26
C LEU A 172 33.46 -2.04 -19.45
N GLN A 173 34.43 -1.79 -18.57
CA GLN A 173 35.73 -2.44 -18.63
C GLN A 173 35.62 -3.97 -18.48
N LEU A 174 34.82 -4.42 -17.52
CA LEU A 174 34.59 -5.86 -17.33
C LEU A 174 33.87 -6.49 -18.51
N ALA A 175 32.94 -5.79 -19.15
CA ALA A 175 32.30 -6.26 -20.36
C ALA A 175 33.29 -6.37 -21.53
N ALA A 176 34.14 -5.36 -21.74
CA ALA A 176 35.20 -5.41 -22.75
C ALA A 176 36.19 -6.58 -22.52
N ASP A 177 36.51 -6.88 -21.25
CA ASP A 177 37.45 -7.97 -20.91
C ASP A 177 36.82 -9.37 -21.01
N SER A 178 35.51 -9.50 -20.79
CA SER A 178 34.84 -10.80 -20.60
C SER A 178 33.68 -11.08 -21.53
N GLY A 179 33.37 -10.15 -22.44
CA GLY A 179 32.23 -10.17 -23.34
C GLY A 179 30.95 -9.59 -22.74
N TYR A 180 30.71 -9.74 -21.42
CA TYR A 180 29.46 -9.30 -20.79
C TYR A 180 29.60 -8.93 -19.31
N LYS A 181 28.92 -7.86 -18.89
CA LYS A 181 28.74 -7.53 -17.49
C LYS A 181 27.36 -6.95 -17.18
N GLY A 182 26.67 -7.60 -16.25
CA GLY A 182 25.47 -7.06 -15.60
C GLY A 182 25.78 -6.45 -14.23
N TYR A 183 25.07 -5.37 -13.89
CA TYR A 183 25.06 -4.74 -12.59
C TYR A 183 23.65 -4.28 -12.22
N ARG A 184 23.27 -4.48 -10.96
CA ARG A 184 22.00 -4.01 -10.42
C ARG A 184 22.24 -2.76 -9.59
N ALA A 185 21.64 -1.65 -10.00
CA ALA A 185 21.71 -0.37 -9.29
C ALA A 185 20.35 -0.03 -8.66
N ALA A 186 20.36 0.81 -7.62
CA ALA A 186 19.14 1.47 -7.17
C ALA A 186 18.65 2.43 -8.27
N HIS A 187 17.33 2.68 -8.31
CA HIS A 187 16.78 3.69 -9.21
C HIS A 187 17.27 5.08 -8.78
N THR A 188 18.01 5.76 -9.65
CA THR A 188 18.53 7.12 -9.44
C THR A 188 18.40 7.91 -10.75
N THR A 189 18.09 9.20 -10.64
CA THR A 189 17.95 10.10 -11.81
C THR A 189 19.27 10.34 -12.56
N GLN A 190 20.41 10.05 -11.93
CA GLN A 190 21.74 10.24 -12.53
C GLN A 190 21.93 9.39 -13.79
N TYR A 191 21.36 8.18 -13.82
CA TYR A 191 21.46 7.32 -14.99
C TYR A 191 20.50 7.76 -16.10
N GLU A 192 19.34 8.33 -15.75
CA GLU A 192 18.40 8.95 -16.71
C GLU A 192 19.04 10.17 -17.40
N GLU A 193 19.66 11.06 -16.62
CA GLU A 193 20.35 12.27 -17.12
C GLU A 193 21.52 11.92 -18.06
N LEU A 194 22.31 10.89 -17.72
CA LEU A 194 23.41 10.42 -18.56
C LEU A 194 22.93 10.06 -19.98
N ILE A 195 21.70 9.57 -20.14
CA ILE A 195 21.15 9.10 -21.41
C ILE A 195 20.60 10.27 -22.24
N GLU A 196 19.94 11.22 -21.58
CA GLU A 196 19.37 12.40 -22.25
C GLU A 196 20.45 13.33 -22.85
N GLU A 197 21.66 13.27 -22.31
CA GLU A 197 22.79 14.08 -22.76
C GLU A 197 23.60 13.46 -23.92
N LEU A 198 23.28 12.22 -24.35
CA LEU A 198 24.07 11.52 -25.37
C LEU A 198 23.75 11.97 -26.81
N PRO A 199 24.74 11.89 -27.72
CA PRO A 199 24.50 12.09 -29.14
C PRO A 199 23.44 11.11 -29.68
N PRO A 200 22.50 11.55 -30.54
CA PRO A 200 21.44 10.69 -31.06
C PRO A 200 21.91 9.51 -31.91
N ASN A 201 23.15 9.56 -32.43
CA ASN A 201 23.75 8.45 -33.20
C ASN A 201 24.58 7.50 -32.33
N ALA A 202 24.79 7.83 -31.05
CA ALA A 202 25.46 6.97 -30.10
C ALA A 202 24.48 6.05 -29.36
N SER A 203 23.17 6.18 -29.60
CA SER A 203 22.11 5.43 -28.96
C SER A 203 21.30 4.56 -29.91
N LEU A 204 20.52 3.61 -29.36
CA LEU A 204 19.58 2.82 -30.14
C LEU A 204 18.46 3.71 -30.72
N ASN A 205 17.98 3.39 -31.92
CA ASN A 205 16.99 4.17 -32.70
C ASN A 205 15.53 4.09 -32.16
N ASP A 206 15.30 3.61 -30.94
CA ASP A 206 13.97 3.51 -30.32
C ASP A 206 14.02 3.82 -28.81
N ARG A 207 12.90 3.67 -28.10
CA ARG A 207 12.74 3.92 -26.65
C ARG A 207 13.61 3.07 -25.73
N GLN A 208 14.36 2.11 -26.27
CA GLN A 208 15.25 1.29 -25.48
C GLN A 208 16.53 2.08 -25.19
N ILE A 209 16.86 2.19 -23.92
CA ILE A 209 18.04 2.91 -23.46
C ILE A 209 19.26 2.05 -23.74
N GLY A 210 20.01 2.40 -24.79
CA GLY A 210 21.29 1.78 -25.12
C GLY A 210 22.27 2.81 -25.67
N VAL A 211 23.56 2.71 -25.31
CA VAL A 211 24.64 3.57 -25.82
C VAL A 211 25.87 2.76 -26.22
N TYR A 212 26.50 3.14 -27.33
CA TYR A 212 27.74 2.55 -27.82
C TYR A 212 28.96 3.26 -27.23
N ILE A 213 29.81 2.51 -26.53
CA ILE A 213 31.03 2.97 -25.89
C ILE A 213 32.23 2.22 -26.46
N ASN A 214 33.30 2.95 -26.76
CA ASN A 214 34.59 2.38 -27.08
C ASN A 214 35.44 2.28 -25.80
N VAL A 215 35.79 1.05 -25.42
CA VAL A 215 36.63 0.74 -24.27
C VAL A 215 37.98 0.24 -24.78
N ASP A 216 38.96 1.14 -24.84
CA ASP A 216 40.33 0.85 -25.29
C ASP A 216 40.42 0.14 -26.67
N GLY A 217 39.48 0.43 -27.57
CA GLY A 217 39.40 -0.19 -28.90
C GLY A 217 38.40 -1.35 -29.00
N THR A 218 37.74 -1.70 -27.89
CA THR A 218 36.69 -2.72 -27.84
C THR A 218 35.31 -2.06 -27.86
N PRO A 219 34.46 -2.33 -28.87
CA PRO A 219 33.13 -1.76 -28.95
C PRO A 219 32.18 -2.47 -27.96
N VAL A 220 31.49 -1.70 -27.12
CA VAL A 220 30.59 -2.19 -26.08
C VAL A 220 29.27 -1.45 -26.14
N LEU A 221 28.15 -2.17 -26.10
CA LEU A 221 26.81 -1.61 -25.93
C LEU A 221 26.43 -1.66 -24.44
N LEU A 222 26.16 -0.51 -23.86
CA LEU A 222 25.60 -0.36 -22.51
C LEU A 222 24.10 -0.14 -22.63
N THR A 223 23.28 -1.00 -22.01
CA THR A 223 21.85 -0.79 -21.86
C THR A 223 21.46 -0.60 -20.40
N ILE A 224 20.42 0.19 -20.17
CA ILE A 224 19.88 0.43 -18.82
C ILE A 224 18.38 0.17 -18.87
N ASP A 225 17.95 -0.90 -18.22
CA ASP A 225 16.54 -1.25 -18.14
C ASP A 225 15.99 -0.95 -16.74
N GLU A 226 14.91 -0.17 -16.69
CA GLU A 226 14.14 -0.02 -15.47
C GLU A 226 13.38 -1.31 -15.17
N ASN A 227 13.59 -1.83 -13.97
CA ASN A 227 12.94 -3.04 -13.49
C ASN A 227 12.30 -2.75 -12.13
N GLY A 228 11.17 -3.38 -11.82
CA GLY A 228 10.41 -3.03 -10.62
C GLY A 228 9.50 -1.82 -10.84
N ALA A 229 9.11 -1.12 -9.76
CA ALA A 229 8.04 -0.11 -9.76
C ALA A 229 6.62 -0.63 -10.06
N ALA A 230 6.39 -1.95 -9.96
CA ALA A 230 5.03 -2.49 -10.07
C ALA A 230 4.20 -2.04 -8.86
N ALA A 231 3.33 -1.05 -9.10
CA ALA A 231 2.31 -0.64 -8.15
C ALA A 231 1.12 -1.60 -8.25
N LYS A 232 0.74 -2.24 -7.14
CA LYS A 232 -0.58 -2.87 -7.05
C LYS A 232 -1.58 -1.83 -6.60
N ASP A 233 -2.50 -1.47 -7.49
CA ASP A 233 -3.65 -0.64 -7.14
C ASP A 233 -4.69 -1.48 -6.37
N PHE A 234 -5.06 -1.02 -5.17
CA PHE A 234 -6.11 -1.64 -4.35
C PHE A 234 -7.51 -1.10 -4.65
N GLY A 235 -7.62 -0.09 -5.53
CA GLY A 235 -8.86 0.57 -5.90
C GLY A 235 -9.48 1.34 -4.73
N GLN A 236 -10.69 1.85 -4.95
CA GLN A 236 -11.46 2.50 -3.89
C GLN A 236 -12.06 1.46 -2.92
N ILE A 237 -11.73 1.62 -1.65
CA ILE A 237 -12.22 0.82 -0.53
C ILE A 237 -13.18 1.69 0.28
N PHE A 238 -14.23 1.05 0.80
CA PHE A 238 -15.23 1.71 1.64
C PHE A 238 -15.27 1.07 3.02
N ALA A 239 -15.42 1.89 4.06
CA ALA A 239 -15.65 1.42 5.41
C ALA A 239 -16.56 2.37 6.21
N GLN A 240 -17.34 1.77 7.11
CA GLN A 240 -18.12 2.47 8.13
C GLN A 240 -17.61 2.08 9.51
N TYR A 241 -17.56 3.08 10.39
CA TYR A 241 -17.08 2.96 11.76
C TYR A 241 -18.12 3.43 12.75
N TYR A 242 -18.21 2.70 13.86
CA TYR A 242 -18.92 3.14 15.05
C TYR A 242 -17.91 3.25 16.18
N VAL A 243 -17.70 4.48 16.66
CA VAL A 243 -16.66 4.85 17.61
C VAL A 243 -17.29 5.33 18.91
N THR A 244 -17.01 4.62 20.00
CA THR A 244 -17.40 5.00 21.35
C THR A 244 -16.16 5.32 22.20
N GLU A 245 -16.36 5.59 23.50
CA GLU A 245 -15.23 5.76 24.41
C GLU A 245 -14.43 4.48 24.59
N TYR A 246 -15.05 3.31 24.44
CA TYR A 246 -14.47 2.03 24.85
C TYR A 246 -14.38 1.01 23.74
N VAL A 247 -15.11 1.19 22.63
CA VAL A 247 -15.20 0.22 21.55
C VAL A 247 -15.18 0.92 20.19
N ILE A 248 -14.46 0.33 19.24
CA ILE A 248 -14.51 0.70 17.83
C ILE A 248 -14.98 -0.52 17.04
N ARG A 249 -16.00 -0.31 16.22
CA ARG A 249 -16.55 -1.31 15.31
C ARG A 249 -16.39 -0.86 13.87
N ARG A 250 -16.12 -1.81 12.99
CA ARG A 250 -15.91 -1.57 11.55
C ARG A 250 -16.77 -2.51 10.71
N THR A 251 -17.32 -2.01 9.62
CA THR A 251 -17.94 -2.80 8.55
C THR A 251 -17.54 -2.25 7.18
N GLY A 252 -17.34 -3.14 6.20
CA GLY A 252 -17.15 -2.76 4.78
C GLY A 252 -18.45 -2.82 3.98
N GLU A 253 -19.55 -3.26 4.59
CA GLU A 253 -20.85 -3.37 3.95
C GLU A 253 -21.59 -2.03 4.06
N LYS A 254 -22.05 -1.48 2.93
CA LYS A 254 -22.76 -0.19 2.87
C LYS A 254 -24.11 -0.21 3.58
N ASP A 255 -24.83 -1.33 3.50
CA ASP A 255 -26.20 -1.45 3.99
C ASP A 255 -26.29 -1.94 5.44
N LYS A 256 -25.14 -2.15 6.10
CA LYS A 256 -25.09 -2.67 7.46
C LYS A 256 -24.74 -1.55 8.44
N SER A 257 -25.47 -1.49 9.56
CA SER A 257 -25.13 -0.59 10.66
C SER A 257 -23.71 -0.90 11.18
N PRO A 258 -22.83 0.10 11.34
CA PRO A 258 -21.52 -0.12 11.92
C PRO A 258 -21.57 -0.56 13.38
N GLN A 259 -22.67 -0.34 14.10
CA GLN A 259 -22.89 -0.89 15.45
C GLN A 259 -22.92 -2.43 15.45
N ASP A 260 -23.39 -3.04 14.37
CA ASP A 260 -23.37 -4.49 14.14
C ASP A 260 -22.06 -4.95 13.47
N GLY A 261 -21.13 -4.02 13.28
CA GLY A 261 -19.81 -4.25 12.74
C GLY A 261 -18.95 -5.12 13.66
N ARG A 262 -17.85 -5.61 13.09
CA ARG A 262 -16.83 -6.34 13.86
C ARG A 262 -16.16 -5.36 14.81
N VAL A 263 -16.00 -5.76 16.08
CA VAL A 263 -15.15 -5.05 17.04
C VAL A 263 -13.70 -5.18 16.55
N VAL A 264 -13.07 -4.04 16.27
CA VAL A 264 -11.67 -3.98 15.80
C VAL A 264 -10.72 -3.50 16.88
N GLU A 265 -11.23 -2.72 17.83
CA GLU A 265 -10.45 -2.19 18.96
C GLU A 265 -11.37 -1.99 20.16
N CYS A 266 -10.84 -2.19 21.36
CA CYS A 266 -11.53 -1.90 22.60
C CYS A 266 -10.54 -1.60 23.71
N ARG A 267 -10.96 -0.80 24.70
CA ARG A 267 -10.17 -0.50 25.89
C ARG A 267 -11.03 -0.62 27.14
N PRO A 268 -10.49 -1.16 28.24
CA PRO A 268 -11.24 -1.23 29.48
C PRO A 268 -11.54 0.18 30.03
N PRO A 269 -12.72 0.36 30.67
CA PRO A 269 -13.00 1.58 31.41
C PRO A 269 -11.96 1.78 32.53
N ARG A 270 -11.61 3.03 32.81
CA ARG A 270 -10.62 3.41 33.83
C ARG A 270 -11.22 3.48 35.22
#